data_AF-A0AB38XQY3-F1
#
_entry.id   AF-A0AB38XQY3-F1
#
_cell.length_a   1.000
_cell.length_b   1.000
_cell.length_c   1.000
_cell.angle_alpha   90.00
_cell.angle_beta   90.00
_cell.angle_gamma   90.00
#
_symmetry.space_group_name_H-M   'P 1'
#
loop_
_entity.id
_entity.type
_entity.pdbx_description
1 polymer ?
#
loop_
_entity_poly.entity_id
_entity_poly.type
_entity_poly.pdbx_seq_one_letter_code
_entity_poly.pdbx_strand_id
1 'polypeptide(L)'
;MSNKGGTKAIFAAAAANVSIAIAKIAAWLLTGSSAMLAEGIHSFADTGNQGLLLVGSKRAQKEPDSQHNFGYARARYLYAFIVSIVLFLAGGCFALYEAYHKFVDPQPITSWHWVPVVVLLISIIAEATSLRTALKEAGKARGNQSIFGYIRSARAPEIPVVMLEDIAALTGLVFALCGVGATLATGNGRWDALGSGAIGILLIVVAAFLSSETASLLLGESVTPNVARRLREGFREADLHIIHLQTLHLGPEQVLVAAKIAVAANSSGKQIADHINEAEAAIRGSLPELDLTIFIEPDLSK
;
A
#
# COMPACT_ATOMS: atom_id res chain seq x y z
N MET A 1 21.31 19.77 -3.47
CA MET A 1 20.59 20.77 -2.65
C MET A 1 19.07 20.74 -2.93
N SER A 2 18.35 19.66 -2.56
CA SER A 2 16.89 19.53 -2.75
C SER A 2 16.09 19.12 -1.49
N ASN A 3 16.73 19.05 -0.31
CA ASN A 3 16.11 18.45 0.88
C ASN A 3 15.27 19.41 1.76
N LYS A 4 15.21 20.71 1.48
CA LYS A 4 14.42 21.65 2.31
C LYS A 4 12.98 21.88 1.81
N GLY A 5 12.72 21.68 0.51
CA GLY A 5 11.39 21.84 -0.08
C GLY A 5 10.47 20.63 0.15
N GLY A 6 11.00 19.41 -0.06
CA GLY A 6 10.25 18.17 0.11
C GLY A 6 9.77 17.94 1.54
N THR A 7 10.64 18.16 2.53
CA THR A 7 10.29 17.98 3.95
C THR A 7 9.17 18.94 4.38
N LYS A 8 9.23 20.22 3.97
CA LYS A 8 8.15 21.18 4.25
C LYS A 8 6.82 20.77 3.61
N ALA A 9 6.86 20.27 2.38
CA ALA A 9 5.65 19.80 1.68
C ALA A 9 5.02 18.58 2.37
N ILE A 10 5.84 17.62 2.82
CA ILE A 10 5.37 16.44 3.57
C ILE A 10 4.73 16.85 4.90
N PHE A 11 5.37 17.74 5.67
CA PHE A 11 4.79 18.25 6.92
C PHE A 11 3.51 19.06 6.69
N ALA A 12 3.43 19.83 5.60
CA ALA A 12 2.22 20.57 5.24
C ALA A 12 1.06 19.63 4.87
N ALA A 13 1.34 18.57 4.10
CA ALA A 13 0.35 17.55 3.74
C ALA A 13 -0.15 16.80 5.00
N ALA A 14 0.77 16.35 5.86
CA ALA A 14 0.40 15.69 7.11
C ALA A 14 -0.43 16.61 8.04
N ALA A 15 -0.06 17.89 8.15
CA ALA A 15 -0.84 18.86 8.91
C ALA A 15 -2.24 19.10 8.33
N ALA A 16 -2.39 19.09 7.01
CA ALA A 16 -3.69 19.21 6.35
C ALA A 16 -4.60 18.01 6.69
N ASN A 17 -4.09 16.78 6.60
CA ASN A 17 -4.85 15.55 6.92
C ASN A 17 -5.29 15.52 8.39
N VAL A 18 -4.38 15.87 9.30
CA VAL A 18 -4.72 16.03 10.73
C VAL A 18 -5.81 17.08 10.95
N SER A 19 -5.72 18.21 10.25
CA SER A 19 -6.71 19.28 10.37
C SER A 19 -8.10 18.85 9.90
N ILE A 20 -8.17 18.08 8.81
CA ILE A 20 -9.42 17.49 8.30
C ILE A 20 -9.99 16.48 9.31
N ALA A 21 -9.14 15.60 9.86
CA ALA A 21 -9.56 14.64 10.88
C ALA A 21 -10.15 15.35 12.12
N ILE A 22 -9.48 16.39 12.61
CA ILE A 22 -9.96 17.21 13.74
C ILE A 22 -11.31 17.87 13.38
N ALA A 23 -11.45 18.43 12.18
CA ALA A 23 -12.70 19.07 11.75
C ALA A 23 -13.88 18.07 11.72
N LYS A 24 -13.65 16.84 11.24
CA LYS A 24 -14.65 15.76 11.22
C LYS A 24 -15.07 15.33 12.63
N ILE A 25 -14.10 15.15 13.54
CA ILE A 25 -14.37 14.80 14.95
C ILE A 25 -15.10 15.95 15.66
N ALA A 26 -14.71 17.20 15.44
CA ALA A 26 -15.40 18.36 15.99
C ALA A 26 -16.85 18.45 15.48
N ALA A 27 -17.09 18.19 14.20
CA ALA A 27 -18.43 18.13 13.64
C ALA A 27 -19.27 17.02 14.29
N TRP A 28 -18.68 15.85 14.56
CA TRP A 28 -19.35 14.81 15.35
C TRP A 28 -19.70 15.29 16.76
N LEU A 29 -18.77 15.90 17.50
CA LEU A 29 -19.05 16.40 18.87
C LEU A 29 -20.20 17.41 18.89
N LEU A 30 -20.35 18.22 17.85
CA LEU A 30 -21.42 19.21 17.73
C LEU A 30 -22.77 18.61 17.30
N THR A 31 -22.77 17.51 16.55
CA THR A 31 -23.98 17.01 15.87
C THR A 31 -24.45 15.63 16.32
N GLY A 32 -23.58 14.85 16.97
CA GLY A 32 -23.82 13.46 17.31
C GLY A 32 -23.96 12.52 16.10
N SER A 33 -23.50 12.93 14.92
CA SER A 33 -23.59 12.11 13.69
C SER A 33 -22.58 10.96 13.71
N SER A 34 -23.08 9.72 13.66
CA SER A 34 -22.28 8.51 13.62
C SER A 34 -21.51 8.36 12.30
N ALA A 35 -22.03 8.90 11.19
CA ALA A 35 -21.26 8.97 9.94
C ALA A 35 -20.07 9.92 10.06
N MET A 36 -20.23 11.08 10.73
CA MET A 36 -19.12 12.00 10.99
C MET A 36 -18.06 11.40 11.90
N LEU A 37 -18.45 10.60 12.91
CA LEU A 37 -17.51 9.89 13.77
C LEU A 37 -16.71 8.84 12.99
N ALA A 38 -17.39 8.03 12.17
CA ALA A 38 -16.75 7.02 11.35
C ALA A 38 -15.73 7.65 10.38
N GLU A 39 -16.12 8.74 9.71
CA GLU A 39 -15.23 9.51 8.83
C GLU A 39 -14.06 10.15 9.60
N GLY A 40 -14.30 10.66 10.80
CA GLY A 40 -13.25 11.26 11.65
C GLY A 40 -12.21 10.24 12.10
N ILE A 41 -12.65 9.06 12.53
CA ILE A 41 -11.76 7.94 12.91
C ILE A 41 -10.99 7.43 11.70
N HIS A 42 -11.64 7.33 10.54
CA HIS A 42 -10.97 6.94 9.30
C HIS A 42 -9.85 7.92 8.93
N SER A 43 -10.11 9.24 8.89
CA SER A 43 -9.07 10.24 8.58
C SER A 43 -7.96 10.31 9.65
N PHE A 44 -8.29 10.03 10.91
CA PHE A 44 -7.26 9.90 11.95
C PHE A 44 -6.39 8.67 11.73
N ALA A 45 -7.01 7.54 11.37
CA ALA A 45 -6.31 6.30 11.06
C ALA A 45 -5.40 6.46 9.83
N ASP A 46 -5.84 7.15 8.78
CA ASP A 46 -5.04 7.49 7.60
C ASP A 46 -3.77 8.30 7.97
N THR A 47 -3.92 9.30 8.84
CA THR A 47 -2.74 10.02 9.36
C THR A 47 -1.75 9.05 10.05
N GLY A 48 -2.28 8.08 10.81
CA GLY A 48 -1.49 7.02 11.42
C GLY A 48 -0.82 6.10 10.39
N ASN A 49 -1.51 5.78 9.29
CA ASN A 49 -0.98 4.96 8.20
C ASN A 49 0.30 5.58 7.62
N GLN A 50 0.25 6.87 7.27
CA GLN A 50 1.41 7.59 6.73
C GLN A 50 2.60 7.55 7.69
N GLY A 51 2.36 7.72 9.00
CA GLY A 51 3.38 7.56 10.03
C GLY A 51 3.99 6.16 10.07
N LEU A 52 3.17 5.11 10.02
CA LEU A 52 3.62 3.72 10.03
C LEU A 52 4.41 3.36 8.75
N LEU A 53 3.95 3.78 7.57
CA LEU A 53 4.68 3.56 6.32
C LEU A 53 6.04 4.26 6.32
N LEU A 54 6.14 5.47 6.87
CA LEU A 54 7.42 6.17 7.03
C LEU A 54 8.37 5.41 7.96
N VAL A 55 7.86 4.88 9.09
CA VAL A 55 8.66 4.05 9.99
C VAL A 55 9.11 2.76 9.30
N GLY A 56 8.22 2.10 8.56
CA GLY A 56 8.53 0.90 7.78
C GLY A 56 9.61 1.17 6.73
N SER A 57 9.49 2.27 5.98
CA SER A 57 10.48 2.68 4.98
C SER A 57 11.83 3.01 5.59
N LYS A 58 11.86 3.72 6.73
CA LYS A 58 13.10 4.01 7.47
C LYS A 58 13.76 2.73 8.00
N ARG A 59 12.97 1.79 8.54
CA ARG A 59 13.49 0.49 9.02
C ARG A 59 14.01 -0.37 7.88
N ALA A 60 13.39 -0.31 6.71
CA ALA A 60 13.81 -1.05 5.53
C ALA A 60 15.17 -0.64 4.98
N GLN A 61 15.63 0.58 5.27
CA GLN A 61 16.95 1.08 4.89
C GLN A 61 18.07 0.59 5.83
N LYS A 62 17.75 -0.15 6.90
CA LYS A 62 18.77 -0.67 7.80
C LYS A 62 19.59 -1.76 7.10
N GLU A 63 20.93 -1.64 7.19
CA GLU A 63 21.87 -2.60 6.64
C GLU A 63 21.73 -3.99 7.28
N PRO A 64 22.13 -5.06 6.56
CA PRO A 64 22.20 -6.42 7.10
C PRO A 64 23.03 -6.53 8.38
N ASP A 65 22.59 -7.40 9.27
CA ASP A 65 23.33 -7.78 10.49
C ASP A 65 23.30 -9.30 10.69
N SER A 66 23.98 -9.78 11.73
CA SER A 66 24.11 -11.23 11.98
C SER A 66 22.78 -11.95 12.25
N GLN A 67 21.71 -11.23 12.60
CA GLN A 67 20.38 -11.80 12.75
C GLN A 67 19.58 -11.73 11.44
N HIS A 68 19.84 -10.72 10.61
CA HIS A 68 19.14 -10.46 9.35
C HIS A 68 20.16 -10.33 8.21
N ASN A 69 20.67 -11.48 7.73
CA ASN A 69 21.72 -11.55 6.71
C ASN A 69 21.33 -10.91 5.36
N PHE A 70 20.04 -10.78 5.08
CA PHE A 70 19.49 -10.13 3.88
C PHE A 70 18.98 -8.71 4.16
N GLY A 71 19.26 -8.15 5.34
CA GLY A 71 18.79 -6.83 5.74
C GLY A 71 17.31 -6.79 6.11
N TYR A 72 16.76 -5.58 6.09
CA TYR A 72 15.45 -5.28 6.65
C TYR A 72 14.41 -4.83 5.63
N ALA A 73 14.65 -5.00 4.33
CA ALA A 73 13.79 -4.46 3.27
C ALA A 73 12.31 -4.90 3.39
N ARG A 74 12.07 -6.13 3.90
CA ARG A 74 10.71 -6.66 4.20
C ARG A 74 9.93 -5.84 5.22
N ALA A 75 10.59 -4.97 5.99
CA ALA A 75 9.92 -4.08 6.93
C ALA A 75 8.87 -3.21 6.23
N ARG A 76 9.07 -2.78 4.98
CA ARG A 76 8.03 -2.06 4.22
C ARG A 76 6.73 -2.86 4.11
N TYR A 77 6.83 -4.14 3.76
CA TYR A 77 5.67 -5.02 3.64
C TYR A 77 5.02 -5.30 4.99
N LEU A 78 5.83 -5.50 6.04
CA LEU A 78 5.33 -5.76 7.39
C LEU A 78 4.51 -4.57 7.90
N TYR A 79 5.01 -3.35 7.72
CA TYR A 79 4.31 -2.16 8.18
C TYR A 79 3.04 -1.89 7.36
N ALA A 80 3.06 -2.13 6.04
CA ALA A 80 1.85 -2.05 5.22
C ALA A 80 0.79 -3.09 5.63
N PHE A 81 1.20 -4.30 6.02
CA PHE A 81 0.31 -5.32 6.54
C PHE A 81 -0.28 -4.94 7.91
N ILE A 82 0.55 -4.40 8.82
CA ILE A 82 0.10 -3.88 10.12
C ILE A 82 -0.94 -2.77 9.94
N VAL A 83 -0.71 -1.83 9.03
CA VAL A 83 -1.68 -0.77 8.68
C VAL A 83 -3.02 -1.40 8.28
N SER A 84 -2.99 -2.36 7.35
CA SER A 84 -4.20 -2.99 6.81
C SER A 84 -5.04 -3.65 7.90
N ILE A 85 -4.42 -4.34 8.85
CA ILE A 85 -5.13 -5.00 9.96
C ILE A 85 -5.47 -4.03 11.08
N VAL A 86 -4.53 -3.21 11.54
CA VAL A 86 -4.75 -2.43 12.78
C VAL A 86 -5.61 -1.22 12.51
N LEU A 87 -5.43 -0.52 11.38
CA LEU A 87 -6.10 0.76 11.15
C LEU A 87 -7.43 0.57 10.42
N PHE A 88 -7.45 -0.17 9.32
CA PHE A 88 -8.66 -0.33 8.52
C PHE A 88 -9.66 -1.31 9.15
N LEU A 89 -9.22 -2.48 9.61
CA LEU A 89 -10.13 -3.44 10.23
C LEU A 89 -10.68 -2.91 11.56
N ALA A 90 -9.83 -2.34 12.43
CA ALA A 90 -10.32 -1.78 13.69
C ALA A 90 -11.24 -0.58 13.47
N GLY A 91 -10.90 0.33 12.54
CA GLY A 91 -11.75 1.44 12.16
C GLY A 91 -13.09 1.00 11.58
N GLY A 92 -13.09 -0.02 10.72
CA GLY A 92 -14.29 -0.61 10.14
C GLY A 92 -15.19 -1.29 11.18
N CYS A 93 -14.61 -2.10 12.07
CA CYS A 93 -15.33 -2.72 13.18
C CYS A 93 -15.93 -1.67 14.13
N PHE A 94 -15.19 -0.60 14.43
CA PHE A 94 -15.70 0.50 15.23
C PHE A 94 -16.87 1.22 14.53
N ALA A 95 -16.75 1.54 13.25
CA ALA A 95 -17.82 2.19 12.49
C ALA A 95 -19.08 1.31 12.42
N LEU A 96 -18.94 -0.01 12.28
CA LEU A 96 -20.08 -0.94 12.34
C LEU A 96 -20.73 -0.99 13.73
N TYR A 97 -19.92 -0.99 14.79
CA TYR A 97 -20.42 -0.94 16.16
C TYR A 97 -21.25 0.33 16.40
N GLU A 98 -20.71 1.49 16.00
CA GLU A 98 -21.37 2.78 16.13
C GLU A 98 -22.65 2.84 15.28
N ALA A 99 -22.60 2.34 14.04
CA ALA A 99 -23.75 2.23 13.16
C ALA A 99 -24.87 1.39 13.78
N TYR A 100 -24.54 0.24 14.36
CA TYR A 100 -25.52 -0.60 15.06
C TYR A 100 -26.14 0.14 16.25
N HIS A 101 -25.33 0.79 17.08
CA HIS A 101 -25.81 1.54 18.24
C HIS A 101 -26.78 2.65 17.84
N LYS A 102 -26.41 3.46 16.83
CA LYS A 102 -27.24 4.53 16.26
C LYS A 102 -28.50 4.01 15.57
N PHE A 103 -28.46 2.81 15.00
CA PHE A 103 -29.63 2.21 14.37
C PHE A 103 -30.68 1.75 15.39
N VAL A 104 -30.23 1.25 16.54
CA VAL A 104 -31.09 0.80 17.65
C VAL A 104 -31.66 1.99 18.42
N ASP A 105 -30.86 3.04 18.65
CA ASP A 105 -31.32 4.30 19.25
C ASP A 105 -31.11 5.49 18.28
N PRO A 106 -32.07 5.74 17.35
CA PRO A 106 -31.91 6.73 16.30
C PRO A 106 -32.05 8.16 16.81
N GLN A 107 -30.95 8.72 17.31
CA GLN A 107 -30.90 10.12 17.68
C GLN A 107 -30.78 11.00 16.42
N PRO A 108 -31.73 11.90 16.15
CA PRO A 108 -31.63 12.83 15.03
C PRO A 108 -30.51 13.85 15.26
N ILE A 109 -30.07 14.50 14.18
CA ILE A 109 -29.23 15.69 14.28
C ILE A 109 -30.15 16.85 14.68
N THR A 110 -30.00 17.37 15.89
CA THR A 110 -30.91 18.38 16.46
C THR A 110 -30.40 19.82 16.35
N SER A 111 -29.09 19.98 16.19
CA SER A 111 -28.42 21.28 16.11
C SER A 111 -27.23 21.23 15.15
N TRP A 112 -26.77 22.40 14.70
CA TRP A 112 -25.62 22.53 13.80
C TRP A 112 -25.75 21.77 12.47
N HIS A 113 -26.98 21.65 11.94
CA HIS A 113 -27.32 20.86 10.75
C HIS A 113 -26.42 21.10 9.53
N TRP A 114 -25.91 22.32 9.35
CA TRP A 114 -25.04 22.67 8.22
C TRP A 114 -23.59 22.20 8.39
N VAL A 115 -23.13 21.99 9.63
CA VAL A 115 -21.71 21.71 9.94
C VAL A 115 -21.24 20.40 9.31
N PRO A 116 -21.92 19.25 9.48
CA PRO A 116 -21.52 18.00 8.84
C PRO A 116 -21.43 18.13 7.32
N VAL A 117 -22.42 18.78 6.69
CA VAL A 117 -22.47 18.94 5.24
C VAL A 117 -21.28 19.76 4.73
N VAL A 118 -20.99 20.90 5.37
CA VAL A 118 -19.85 21.75 4.98
C VAL A 118 -18.52 21.02 5.17
N VAL A 119 -18.34 20.34 6.30
CA VAL A 119 -17.11 19.59 6.58
C VAL A 119 -16.92 18.44 5.58
N LEU A 120 -17.97 17.71 5.23
CA LEU A 120 -17.93 16.65 4.23
C LEU A 120 -17.59 17.20 2.85
N LEU A 121 -18.21 18.30 2.41
CA LEU A 121 -17.91 18.90 1.11
C LEU A 121 -16.46 19.40 1.01
N ILE A 122 -15.95 20.06 2.06
CA ILE A 122 -14.55 20.48 2.12
C ILE A 122 -13.62 19.26 2.07
N SER A 123 -13.95 18.19 2.82
CA SER A 123 -13.18 16.95 2.82
C SER A 123 -13.18 16.30 1.43
N ILE A 124 -14.32 16.22 0.75
CA ILE A 124 -14.42 15.66 -0.61
C ILE A 124 -13.50 16.41 -1.58
N ILE A 125 -13.46 17.74 -1.51
CA ILE A 125 -12.59 18.54 -2.37
C ILE A 125 -11.11 18.24 -2.05
N ALA A 126 -10.75 18.20 -0.77
CA ALA A 126 -9.38 17.89 -0.35
C ALA A 126 -8.95 16.48 -0.80
N GLU A 127 -9.76 15.46 -0.54
CA GLU A 127 -9.44 14.08 -0.92
C GLU A 127 -9.42 13.91 -2.44
N ALA A 128 -10.32 14.57 -3.18
CA ALA A 128 -10.29 14.54 -4.64
C ALA A 128 -9.00 15.15 -5.20
N THR A 129 -8.45 16.19 -4.56
CA THR A 129 -7.15 16.74 -4.95
C THR A 129 -5.98 15.84 -4.59
N SER A 130 -6.04 15.12 -3.46
CA SER A 130 -5.07 14.10 -3.07
C SER A 130 -5.05 12.95 -4.10
N LEU A 131 -6.22 12.36 -4.36
CA LEU A 131 -6.38 11.26 -5.31
C LEU A 131 -5.91 11.65 -6.71
N ARG A 132 -6.24 12.86 -7.17
CA ARG A 132 -5.79 13.35 -8.48
C ARG A 132 -4.26 13.43 -8.54
N THR A 133 -3.61 13.80 -7.45
CA THR A 133 -2.15 13.86 -7.36
C THR A 133 -1.56 12.45 -7.37
N ALA A 134 -2.10 11.53 -6.57
CA ALA A 134 -1.68 10.13 -6.54
C ALA A 134 -1.83 9.45 -7.91
N LEU A 135 -2.97 9.66 -8.58
CA LEU A 135 -3.22 9.16 -9.95
C LEU A 135 -2.24 9.71 -10.98
N LYS A 136 -1.84 10.98 -10.83
CA LYS A 136 -0.85 11.61 -11.71
C LYS A 136 0.54 11.01 -11.51
N GLU A 137 0.95 10.76 -10.26
CA GLU A 137 2.24 10.11 -9.97
C GLU A 137 2.24 8.64 -10.42
N ALA A 138 1.16 7.89 -10.15
CA ALA A 138 0.97 6.54 -10.67
C ALA A 138 0.98 6.50 -12.20
N GLY A 139 0.44 7.54 -12.86
CA GLY A 139 0.50 7.72 -14.31
C GLY A 139 1.92 7.76 -14.85
N LYS A 140 2.85 8.41 -14.14
CA LYS A 140 4.28 8.44 -14.51
C LYS A 140 4.95 7.09 -14.29
N ALA A 141 4.57 6.38 -13.23
CA ALA A 141 5.17 5.11 -12.84
C ALA A 141 4.66 3.89 -13.64
N ARG A 142 3.40 3.89 -14.07
CA ARG A 142 2.75 2.71 -14.69
C ARG A 142 3.03 2.52 -16.18
N GLY A 143 3.55 3.55 -16.87
CA GLY A 143 3.68 3.55 -18.33
C GLY A 143 2.33 3.23 -19.03
N ASN A 144 2.30 2.18 -19.85
CA ASN A 144 1.10 1.75 -20.59
C ASN A 144 0.16 0.82 -19.82
N GLN A 145 0.46 0.48 -18.55
CA GLN A 145 -0.42 -0.40 -17.77
C GLN A 145 -1.73 0.31 -17.35
N SER A 146 -2.80 -0.46 -17.21
CA SER A 146 -4.02 0.01 -16.54
C SER A 146 -3.71 0.30 -15.06
N ILE A 147 -4.47 1.20 -14.42
CA ILE A 147 -4.30 1.51 -13.00
C ILE A 147 -4.44 0.25 -12.14
N PHE A 148 -5.44 -0.60 -12.44
CA PHE A 148 -5.64 -1.85 -11.72
C PHE A 148 -4.49 -2.84 -11.94
N GLY A 149 -3.97 -2.92 -13.18
CA GLY A 149 -2.78 -3.73 -13.47
C GLY A 149 -1.54 -3.23 -12.73
N TYR A 150 -1.39 -1.91 -12.59
CA TYR A 150 -0.31 -1.30 -11.83
C TYR A 150 -0.41 -1.61 -10.33
N ILE A 151 -1.59 -1.43 -9.73
CA ILE A 151 -1.82 -1.74 -8.30
C ILE A 151 -1.41 -3.18 -7.98
N ARG A 152 -1.77 -4.14 -8.85
CA ARG A 152 -1.50 -5.58 -8.63
C ARG A 152 -0.08 -6.02 -8.99
N SER A 153 0.61 -5.28 -9.86
CA SER A 153 1.99 -5.63 -10.28
C SER A 153 3.06 -4.81 -9.55
N ALA A 154 2.66 -3.75 -8.85
CA ALA A 154 3.54 -2.96 -8.02
C ALA A 154 4.10 -3.84 -6.88
N ARG A 155 5.43 -3.76 -6.69
CA ARG A 155 6.12 -4.38 -5.57
C ARG A 155 6.38 -3.38 -4.44
N ALA A 156 6.28 -2.08 -4.75
CA ALA A 156 6.28 -1.00 -3.78
C ALA A 156 4.83 -0.78 -3.30
N PRO A 157 4.51 -1.03 -2.02
CA PRO A 157 3.15 -0.89 -1.50
C PRO A 157 2.69 0.57 -1.41
N GLU A 158 3.60 1.54 -1.40
CA GLU A 158 3.31 2.93 -1.01
C GLU A 158 2.28 3.61 -1.92
N ILE A 159 2.50 3.62 -3.24
CA ILE A 159 1.59 4.30 -4.18
C ILE A 159 0.25 3.56 -4.29
N PRO A 160 0.21 2.22 -4.50
CA PRO A 160 -1.05 1.48 -4.57
C PRO A 160 -1.90 1.60 -3.31
N VAL A 161 -1.29 1.52 -2.12
CA VAL A 161 -2.01 1.63 -0.84
C VAL A 161 -2.64 3.01 -0.70
N VAL A 162 -1.87 4.09 -0.93
CA VAL A 162 -2.39 5.47 -0.85
C VAL A 162 -3.52 5.69 -1.85
N MET A 163 -3.41 5.18 -3.08
CA MET A 163 -4.48 5.30 -4.07
C MET A 163 -5.76 4.59 -3.65
N LEU A 164 -5.64 3.36 -3.11
CA LEU A 164 -6.80 2.59 -2.66
C LEU A 164 -7.46 3.24 -1.44
N GLU A 165 -6.65 3.81 -0.55
CA GLU A 165 -7.08 4.59 0.60
C GLU A 165 -7.85 5.84 0.17
N ASP A 166 -7.29 6.68 -0.70
CA ASP A 166 -7.96 7.88 -1.21
C ASP A 166 -9.30 7.56 -1.91
N ILE A 167 -9.36 6.46 -2.67
CA ILE A 167 -10.59 5.99 -3.31
C ILE A 167 -11.62 5.56 -2.24
N ALA A 168 -11.18 4.83 -1.22
CA ALA A 168 -12.03 4.41 -0.12
C ALA A 168 -12.55 5.61 0.68
N ALA A 169 -11.69 6.59 0.98
CA ALA A 169 -12.03 7.80 1.70
C ALA A 169 -13.10 8.62 0.95
N LEU A 170 -12.92 8.84 -0.36
CA LEU A 170 -13.93 9.52 -1.17
C LEU A 170 -15.26 8.78 -1.22
N THR A 171 -15.21 7.45 -1.33
CA THR A 171 -16.43 6.62 -1.33
C THR A 171 -17.14 6.69 0.02
N GLY A 172 -16.39 6.63 1.12
CA GLY A 172 -16.89 6.80 2.49
C GLY A 172 -17.52 8.17 2.70
N LEU A 173 -16.88 9.25 2.25
CA LEU A 173 -17.41 10.61 2.28
C LEU A 173 -18.74 10.75 1.54
N VAL A 174 -18.90 10.06 0.39
CA VAL A 174 -20.18 10.03 -0.34
C VAL A 174 -21.25 9.31 0.49
N PHE A 175 -20.93 8.16 1.10
CA PHE A 175 -21.87 7.46 1.99
C PHE A 175 -22.26 8.32 3.20
N ALA A 176 -21.31 9.01 3.82
CA ALA A 176 -21.57 9.95 4.90
C ALA A 176 -22.49 11.10 4.45
N LEU A 177 -22.20 11.71 3.30
CA LEU A 177 -22.99 12.83 2.78
C LEU A 177 -24.44 12.40 2.48
N CYS A 178 -24.63 11.22 1.89
CA CYS A 178 -25.95 10.66 1.66
C CYS A 178 -26.69 10.34 2.97
N GLY A 179 -26.02 9.70 3.95
CA GLY A 179 -26.62 9.33 5.23
C GLY A 179 -27.01 10.54 6.08
N VAL A 180 -26.11 11.51 6.20
CA VAL A 180 -26.36 12.80 6.86
C VAL A 180 -27.44 13.58 6.14
N GLY A 181 -27.34 13.72 4.80
CA GLY A 181 -28.32 14.47 4.01
C GLY A 181 -29.73 13.90 4.13
N ALA A 182 -29.88 12.57 4.08
CA ALA A 182 -31.17 11.91 4.29
C ALA A 182 -31.67 12.05 5.73
N THR A 183 -30.78 12.02 6.73
CA THR A 183 -31.15 12.29 8.13
C THR A 183 -31.69 13.71 8.30
N LEU A 184 -31.05 14.70 7.69
CA LEU A 184 -31.50 16.10 7.73
C LEU A 184 -32.83 16.31 7.00
N ALA A 185 -33.04 15.61 5.88
CA ALA A 185 -34.27 15.72 5.10
C ALA A 185 -35.47 15.02 5.74
N THR A 186 -35.24 13.90 6.44
CA THR A 186 -36.32 13.06 7.00
C THR A 186 -36.49 13.20 8.51
N GLY A 187 -35.52 13.78 9.22
CA GLY A 187 -35.45 13.80 10.67
C GLY A 187 -35.17 12.43 11.31
N ASN A 188 -34.83 11.40 10.51
CA ASN A 188 -34.62 10.04 11.01
C ASN A 188 -33.13 9.68 11.04
N GLY A 189 -32.57 9.53 12.25
CA GLY A 189 -31.16 9.18 12.49
C GLY A 189 -30.71 7.82 11.95
N ARG A 190 -31.64 6.95 11.52
CA ARG A 190 -31.28 5.66 10.89
C ARG A 190 -30.53 5.83 9.57
N TRP A 191 -30.73 6.91 8.85
CA TRP A 191 -29.99 7.15 7.60
C TRP A 191 -28.50 7.44 7.87
N ASP A 192 -28.20 8.19 8.92
CA ASP A 192 -26.84 8.42 9.41
C ASP A 192 -26.20 7.11 9.88
N ALA A 193 -26.97 6.26 10.58
CA ALA A 193 -26.54 4.91 10.95
C ALA A 193 -26.21 4.03 9.72
N LEU A 194 -27.06 4.04 8.68
CA LEU A 194 -26.81 3.31 7.44
C LEU A 194 -25.56 3.83 6.70
N GLY A 195 -25.36 5.15 6.67
CA GLY A 195 -24.15 5.76 6.11
C GLY A 195 -22.89 5.30 6.86
N SER A 196 -22.91 5.37 8.19
CA SER A 196 -21.83 4.86 9.05
C SER A 196 -21.57 3.36 8.84
N GLY A 197 -22.63 2.57 8.71
CA GLY A 197 -22.54 1.13 8.44
C GLY A 197 -21.91 0.82 7.08
N ALA A 198 -22.28 1.58 6.03
CA ALA A 198 -21.69 1.45 4.71
C ALA A 198 -20.19 1.78 4.71
N ILE A 199 -19.78 2.81 5.47
CA ILE A 199 -18.35 3.14 5.69
C ILE A 199 -17.65 1.98 6.40
N GLY A 200 -18.25 1.44 7.47
CA GLY A 200 -17.68 0.30 8.19
C GLY A 200 -17.44 -0.92 7.31
N ILE A 201 -18.42 -1.29 6.47
CA ILE A 201 -18.28 -2.38 5.49
C ILE A 201 -17.16 -2.07 4.50
N LEU A 202 -17.13 -0.84 3.97
CA LEU A 202 -16.11 -0.41 3.02
C LEU A 202 -14.70 -0.55 3.59
N LEU A 203 -14.47 -0.09 4.83
CA LEU A 203 -13.17 -0.19 5.51
C LEU A 203 -12.75 -1.64 5.72
N ILE A 204 -13.67 -2.55 6.06
CA ILE A 204 -13.37 -3.98 6.20
C ILE A 204 -13.00 -4.60 4.85
N VAL A 205 -13.70 -4.26 3.77
CA VAL A 205 -13.39 -4.75 2.42
C VAL A 205 -12.00 -4.27 1.99
N VAL A 206 -11.68 -3.00 2.21
CA VAL A 206 -10.37 -2.43 1.91
C VAL A 206 -9.29 -3.09 2.76
N ALA A 207 -9.53 -3.29 4.06
CA ALA A 207 -8.63 -4.00 4.96
C ALA A 207 -8.31 -5.41 4.43
N ALA A 208 -9.35 -6.18 4.09
CA ALA A 208 -9.19 -7.54 3.58
C ALA A 208 -8.39 -7.58 2.27
N PHE A 209 -8.69 -6.65 1.35
CA PHE A 209 -7.97 -6.54 0.09
C PHE A 209 -6.49 -6.19 0.32
N LEU A 210 -6.19 -5.11 1.04
CA LEU A 210 -4.82 -4.67 1.31
C LEU A 210 -4.02 -5.70 2.12
N SER A 211 -4.64 -6.33 3.12
CA SER A 211 -4.01 -7.42 3.88
C SER A 211 -3.66 -8.60 3.00
N SER A 212 -4.51 -8.98 2.04
CA SER A 212 -4.22 -10.09 1.12
C SER A 212 -3.05 -9.79 0.18
N GLU A 213 -2.98 -8.56 -0.36
CA GLU A 213 -1.91 -8.12 -1.24
C GLU A 213 -0.58 -8.01 -0.50
N THR A 214 -0.58 -7.37 0.67
CA THR A 214 0.62 -7.20 1.49
C THR A 214 1.10 -8.51 2.12
N ALA A 215 0.19 -9.45 2.44
CA ALA A 215 0.56 -10.79 2.88
C ALA A 215 1.30 -11.56 1.78
N SER A 216 0.87 -11.45 0.52
CA SER A 216 1.55 -12.09 -0.61
C SER A 216 2.98 -11.57 -0.76
N LEU A 217 3.17 -10.25 -0.67
CA LEU A 217 4.49 -9.62 -0.68
C LEU A 217 5.37 -10.05 0.51
N LEU A 218 4.78 -10.26 1.69
CA LEU A 218 5.47 -10.74 2.89
C LEU A 218 5.93 -12.20 2.77
N LEU A 219 5.09 -13.07 2.21
CA LEU A 219 5.44 -14.46 1.90
C LEU A 219 6.58 -14.50 0.86
N GLY A 220 6.60 -13.49 0.00
CA GLY A 220 7.65 -13.23 -0.97
C GLY A 220 7.24 -13.72 -2.35
N GLU A 221 6.91 -12.75 -3.19
CA GLU A 221 6.54 -13.01 -4.58
C GLU A 221 7.77 -13.18 -5.47
N SER A 222 7.59 -13.93 -6.56
CA SER A 222 8.56 -13.97 -7.65
C SER A 222 8.62 -12.63 -8.38
N VAL A 223 9.72 -12.42 -9.10
CA VAL A 223 9.85 -11.26 -9.98
C VAL A 223 8.77 -11.25 -11.07
N THR A 224 8.51 -10.05 -11.60
CA THR A 224 7.56 -9.89 -12.72
C THR A 224 8.01 -10.66 -13.97
N PRO A 225 7.09 -11.03 -14.88
CA PRO A 225 7.45 -11.78 -16.10
C PRO A 225 8.51 -11.09 -16.97
N ASN A 226 8.52 -9.75 -17.00
CA ASN A 226 9.52 -8.98 -17.74
C ASN A 226 10.92 -9.14 -17.12
N VAL A 227 11.03 -9.03 -15.80
CA VAL A 227 12.30 -9.25 -15.08
C VAL A 227 12.74 -10.70 -15.21
N ALA A 228 11.82 -11.67 -15.06
CA ALA A 228 12.13 -13.09 -15.24
C ALA A 228 12.68 -13.40 -16.65
N ARG A 229 12.19 -12.72 -17.69
CA ARG A 229 12.72 -12.84 -19.05
C ARG A 229 14.14 -12.30 -19.16
N ARG A 230 14.40 -11.09 -18.64
CA ARG A 230 15.75 -10.47 -18.65
C ARG A 230 16.76 -11.31 -17.86
N LEU A 231 16.35 -11.90 -16.73
CA LEU A 231 17.17 -12.86 -16.00
C LEU A 231 17.57 -14.05 -16.89
N ARG A 232 16.60 -14.67 -17.57
CA ARG A 232 16.86 -15.79 -18.49
C ARG A 232 17.73 -15.41 -19.69
N GLU A 233 17.60 -14.18 -20.18
CA GLU A 233 18.45 -13.65 -21.25
C GLU A 233 19.89 -13.50 -20.77
N GLY A 234 20.13 -12.96 -19.57
CA GLY A 234 21.49 -12.86 -19.00
C GLY A 234 22.17 -14.22 -18.78
N PHE A 235 21.43 -15.25 -18.32
CA PHE A 235 21.98 -16.62 -18.27
C PHE A 235 22.31 -17.17 -19.66
N ARG A 236 21.49 -16.87 -20.67
CA ARG A 236 21.70 -17.33 -22.04
C ARG A 236 22.90 -16.67 -22.70
N GLU A 237 23.15 -15.39 -22.43
CA GLU A 237 24.32 -14.66 -22.96
C GLU A 237 25.64 -15.26 -22.48
N ALA A 238 25.66 -15.81 -21.26
CA ALA A 238 26.81 -16.53 -20.70
C ALA A 238 26.85 -18.03 -21.06
N ASP A 239 26.06 -18.47 -22.04
CA ASP A 239 25.95 -19.87 -22.48
C ASP A 239 25.60 -20.85 -21.33
N LEU A 240 24.81 -20.40 -20.35
CA LEU A 240 24.36 -21.21 -19.22
C LEU A 240 22.93 -21.71 -19.42
N HIS A 241 22.76 -23.02 -19.40
CA HIS A 241 21.43 -23.63 -19.42
C HIS A 241 20.86 -23.69 -17.99
N ILE A 242 19.74 -23.02 -17.77
CA ILE A 242 19.02 -23.04 -16.49
C ILE A 242 18.27 -24.36 -16.33
N ILE A 243 18.52 -25.09 -15.24
CA ILE A 243 17.72 -26.24 -14.81
C ILE A 243 16.54 -25.77 -13.95
N HIS A 244 16.83 -24.88 -12.99
CA HIS A 244 15.84 -24.35 -12.06
C HIS A 244 16.11 -22.86 -11.80
N LEU A 245 15.06 -22.05 -11.70
CA LEU A 245 15.17 -20.63 -11.37
C LEU A 245 14.08 -20.27 -10.38
N GLN A 246 14.49 -19.88 -9.17
CA GLN A 246 13.64 -19.31 -8.15
C GLN A 246 14.04 -17.87 -7.90
N THR A 247 13.02 -17.03 -7.70
CA THR A 247 13.23 -15.62 -7.38
C THR A 247 12.29 -15.22 -6.27
N LEU A 248 12.73 -14.26 -5.47
CA LEU A 248 12.01 -13.83 -4.28
C LEU A 248 12.27 -12.34 -4.04
N HIS A 249 11.22 -11.55 -3.96
CA HIS A 249 11.33 -10.17 -3.47
C HIS A 249 11.62 -10.18 -1.97
N LEU A 250 12.77 -9.59 -1.59
CA LEU A 250 13.12 -9.25 -0.21
C LEU A 250 12.62 -7.84 0.14
N GLY A 251 12.48 -6.99 -0.88
CA GLY A 251 11.82 -5.69 -0.83
C GLY A 251 11.39 -5.29 -2.23
N PRO A 252 10.88 -4.06 -2.40
CA PRO A 252 10.43 -3.60 -3.71
C PRO A 252 11.58 -3.58 -4.72
N GLU A 253 12.77 -3.15 -4.30
CA GLU A 253 13.98 -3.06 -5.12
C GLU A 253 14.97 -4.21 -4.89
N GLN A 254 14.83 -4.99 -3.81
CA GLN A 254 15.74 -6.08 -3.45
C GLN A 254 15.18 -7.44 -3.85
N VAL A 255 15.94 -8.20 -4.64
CA VAL A 255 15.54 -9.51 -5.16
C VAL A 255 16.63 -10.54 -4.91
N LEU A 256 16.21 -11.67 -4.35
CA LEU A 256 17.01 -12.89 -4.29
C LEU A 256 16.75 -13.72 -5.55
N VAL A 257 17.83 -14.12 -6.22
CA VAL A 257 17.82 -15.00 -7.38
C VAL A 257 18.59 -16.26 -7.01
N ALA A 258 17.91 -17.41 -7.02
CA ALA A 258 18.52 -18.72 -6.81
C ALA A 258 18.34 -19.54 -8.09
N ALA A 259 19.44 -19.86 -8.76
CA ALA A 259 19.44 -20.58 -10.01
C ALA A 259 20.26 -21.85 -9.90
N LYS A 260 19.78 -22.93 -10.54
CA LYS A 260 20.54 -24.14 -10.79
C LYS A 260 20.86 -24.20 -12.28
N ILE A 261 22.12 -24.36 -12.63
CA ILE A 261 22.60 -24.37 -14.03
C ILE A 261 23.17 -25.74 -14.40
N ALA A 262 23.02 -26.13 -15.66
CA ALA A 262 23.66 -27.32 -16.20
C ALA A 262 25.08 -26.97 -16.67
N VAL A 263 26.06 -27.77 -16.25
CA VAL A 263 27.46 -27.68 -16.69
C VAL A 263 27.89 -29.00 -17.31
N ALA A 264 28.81 -28.93 -18.27
CA ALA A 264 29.36 -30.12 -18.91
C ALA A 264 30.27 -30.89 -17.94
N ALA A 265 30.26 -32.23 -18.03
CA ALA A 265 31.03 -33.09 -17.13
C ALA A 265 32.55 -32.90 -17.24
N ASN A 266 33.03 -32.32 -18.35
CA ASN A 266 34.45 -32.01 -18.58
C ASN A 266 34.83 -30.55 -18.28
N SER A 267 33.91 -29.73 -17.76
CA SER A 267 34.20 -28.34 -17.39
C SER A 267 35.09 -28.29 -16.15
N SER A 268 36.16 -27.51 -16.22
CA SER A 268 37.00 -27.21 -15.05
C SER A 268 36.29 -26.25 -14.10
N GLY A 269 36.64 -26.29 -12.81
CA GLY A 269 36.08 -25.37 -11.81
C GLY A 269 36.31 -23.89 -12.16
N LYS A 270 37.41 -23.56 -12.85
CA LYS A 270 37.67 -22.21 -13.36
C LYS A 270 36.67 -21.81 -14.45
N GLN A 271 36.44 -22.66 -15.44
CA GLN A 271 35.47 -22.37 -16.51
C GLN A 271 34.05 -22.17 -15.97
N ILE A 272 33.64 -22.99 -14.99
CA ILE A 272 32.34 -22.84 -14.33
C ILE A 272 32.26 -21.49 -13.62
N ALA A 273 33.29 -21.11 -12.85
CA ALA A 273 33.33 -19.81 -12.17
C ALA A 273 33.32 -18.63 -13.15
N ASP A 274 34.07 -18.71 -14.25
CA ASP A 274 34.13 -17.67 -15.27
C ASP A 274 32.74 -17.47 -15.91
N HIS A 275 32.04 -18.53 -16.31
CA HIS A 275 30.69 -18.43 -16.88
C HIS A 275 29.66 -17.91 -15.87
N ILE A 276 29.77 -18.31 -14.59
CA ILE A 276 28.90 -17.78 -13.53
C ILE A 276 29.12 -16.26 -13.37
N ASN A 277 30.37 -15.81 -13.32
CA ASN A 277 30.70 -14.39 -13.20
C ASN A 277 30.19 -13.58 -14.41
N GLU A 278 30.32 -14.13 -15.63
CA GLU A 278 29.77 -13.52 -16.84
C GLU A 278 28.25 -13.39 -16.77
N ALA A 279 27.54 -14.44 -16.34
CA ALA A 279 26.09 -14.41 -16.17
C ALA A 279 25.66 -13.38 -15.11
N GLU A 280 26.35 -13.32 -13.97
CA GLU A 280 26.07 -12.33 -12.94
C GLU A 280 26.26 -10.90 -13.44
N ALA A 281 27.34 -10.64 -14.19
CA ALA A 281 27.62 -9.34 -14.78
C ALA A 281 26.54 -8.95 -15.81
N ALA A 282 26.18 -9.87 -16.70
CA ALA A 282 25.12 -9.65 -17.70
C ALA A 282 23.77 -9.37 -17.03
N ILE A 283 23.39 -10.16 -16.03
CA ILE A 283 22.15 -10.00 -15.27
C ILE A 283 22.12 -8.63 -14.56
N ARG A 284 23.17 -8.27 -13.83
CA ARG A 284 23.26 -6.98 -13.12
C ARG A 284 23.24 -5.79 -14.08
N GLY A 285 23.96 -5.90 -15.20
CA GLY A 285 23.96 -4.88 -16.25
C GLY A 285 22.58 -4.74 -16.91
N SER A 286 21.85 -5.84 -17.03
CA SER A 286 20.50 -5.86 -17.58
C SER A 286 19.45 -5.36 -16.60
N LEU A 287 19.69 -5.26 -15.28
CA LEU A 287 18.68 -4.89 -14.27
C LEU A 287 19.26 -3.86 -13.27
N PRO A 288 19.74 -2.69 -13.72
CA PRO A 288 20.37 -1.70 -12.84
C PRO A 288 19.43 -1.09 -11.80
N GLU A 289 18.11 -1.23 -12.00
CA GLU A 289 17.07 -0.78 -11.08
C GLU A 289 16.85 -1.70 -9.87
N LEU A 290 17.43 -2.91 -9.86
CA LEU A 290 17.27 -3.89 -8.78
C LEU A 290 18.59 -4.15 -8.05
N ASP A 291 18.48 -4.31 -6.74
CA ASP A 291 19.55 -4.82 -5.89
C ASP A 291 19.43 -6.35 -5.83
N LEU A 292 20.30 -7.03 -6.58
CA LEU A 292 20.26 -8.46 -6.81
C LEU A 292 21.24 -9.20 -5.88
N THR A 293 20.70 -10.15 -5.12
CA THR A 293 21.47 -11.19 -4.44
C THR A 293 21.35 -12.47 -5.25
N ILE A 294 22.44 -12.91 -5.89
CA ILE A 294 22.42 -14.02 -6.85
C ILE A 294 23.17 -15.20 -6.24
N PHE A 295 22.53 -16.38 -6.25
CA PHE A 295 23.14 -17.66 -5.95
C PHE A 295 22.96 -18.58 -7.14
N ILE A 296 24.07 -19.07 -7.68
CA ILE A 296 24.08 -19.99 -8.83
C ILE A 296 24.75 -21.30 -8.41
N GLU A 297 23.97 -22.38 -8.45
CA GLU A 297 24.41 -23.73 -8.14
C GLU A 297 24.67 -24.52 -9.44
N PRO A 298 25.89 -24.98 -9.71
CA PRO A 298 26.17 -25.85 -10.86
C PRO A 298 25.72 -27.29 -10.61
N ASP A 299 25.16 -27.94 -11.64
CA ASP A 299 24.81 -29.35 -11.66
C ASP A 299 25.14 -29.96 -13.03
N LEU A 300 25.35 -31.26 -13.10
CA LEU A 300 25.76 -31.91 -14.34
C LEU A 300 24.60 -31.98 -15.34
N SER A 301 24.87 -31.67 -16.61
CA SER A 301 23.90 -31.91 -17.68
C SER A 301 23.60 -33.41 -17.78
N LYS A 302 22.32 -33.77 -17.68
CA LYS A 302 21.86 -35.14 -17.95
C LYS A 302 21.77 -35.41 -19.44
#